data_AF-W4V996-F1
#
_entry.id   AF-W4V996-F1
#
_cell.length_a   1.000
_cell.length_b   1.000
_cell.length_c   1.000
_cell.angle_alpha   90.00
_cell.angle_beta   90.00
_cell.angle_gamma   90.00
#
_symmetry.space_group_name_H-M   'P 1'
#
loop_
_entity.id
_entity.type
_entity.pdbx_description
1 polymer ?
#
loop_
_entity_poly.entity_id
_entity_poly.type
_entity_poly.pdbx_seq_one_letter_code
_entity_poly.pdbx_strand_id
1 'polypeptide(L)'
;MVKNRPIIGITPWFDYNENKMYINNVYCEAIILSGGLPVLLPIVEDDGLLSEMIEEFDGFLLSGGPDLDAAHWESGIISIMGKFPLTAIRWSFL
;
A
#
# COMPACT_ATOMS: atom_id res chain seq x y z
N MET A 1 -28.37 5.33 -7.66
CA MET A 1 -26.97 5.79 -7.84
C MET A 1 -26.07 4.63 -7.48
N VAL A 2 -25.21 4.19 -8.41
CA VAL A 2 -24.21 3.15 -8.10
C VAL A 2 -23.22 3.76 -7.12
N LYS A 3 -23.15 3.23 -5.90
CA LYS A 3 -22.15 3.61 -4.91
C LYS A 3 -20.84 2.98 -5.38
N ASN A 4 -20.03 3.71 -6.16
CA ASN A 4 -18.69 3.24 -6.52
C ASN A 4 -17.89 3.15 -5.22
N ARG A 5 -17.54 1.92 -4.82
CA ARG A 5 -16.65 1.70 -3.68
C ARG A 5 -15.25 2.11 -4.13
N PRO A 6 -14.50 2.89 -3.33
CA PRO A 6 -13.12 3.22 -3.70
C PRO A 6 -12.30 1.94 -3.77
N ILE A 7 -11.57 1.76 -4.87
CA ILE A 7 -10.68 0.62 -5.10
C ILE A 7 -9.34 0.93 -4.44
N ILE A 8 -8.97 0.14 -3.43
CA ILE A 8 -7.76 0.34 -2.64
C ILE A 8 -6.78 -0.79 -2.91
N GLY A 9 -5.63 -0.44 -3.45
CA GLY A 9 -4.54 -1.36 -3.76
C GLY A 9 -3.71 -1.66 -2.52
N ILE A 10 -3.46 -2.93 -2.23
CA ILE A 10 -2.68 -3.37 -1.07
C ILE A 10 -1.39 -4.01 -1.54
N THR A 11 -0.26 -3.55 -1.03
CA THR A 11 1.03 -4.21 -1.29
C THR A 11 1.08 -5.57 -0.58
N PRO A 12 1.46 -6.66 -1.27
CA PRO A 12 1.57 -7.97 -0.65
C PRO A 12 2.87 -8.11 0.15
N TRP A 13 2.85 -9.03 1.10
CA TRP A 13 4.06 -9.66 1.62
C TRP A 13 4.47 -10.79 0.68
N PHE A 14 5.77 -11.09 0.62
CA PHE A 14 6.30 -12.14 -0.23
C PHE A 14 7.07 -13.18 0.59
N ASP A 15 6.66 -14.44 0.48
CA ASP A 15 7.42 -15.57 0.98
C ASP A 15 8.33 -16.08 -0.15
N TYR A 16 9.64 -15.85 -0.02
CA TYR A 16 10.64 -16.29 -0.99
C TYR A 16 10.87 -17.81 -0.99
N ASN A 17 10.57 -18.50 0.11
CA ASN A 17 10.74 -19.96 0.18
C ASN A 17 9.59 -20.67 -0.55
N GLU A 18 8.38 -20.16 -0.38
CA GLU A 18 7.18 -20.74 -0.98
C GLU A 18 6.77 -20.10 -2.32
N ASN A 19 7.45 -19.01 -2.73
CA ASN A 19 7.12 -18.20 -3.89
C ASN A 19 5.66 -17.73 -3.87
N LYS A 20 5.22 -17.19 -2.73
CA LYS A 20 3.82 -16.80 -2.47
C LYS A 20 3.68 -15.35 -2.07
N MET A 21 2.70 -14.69 -2.69
CA MET A 21 2.20 -13.38 -2.25
C MET A 21 1.06 -13.59 -1.25
N TYR A 22 1.13 -12.92 -0.11
CA TYR A 22 0.09 -13.00 0.92
C TYR A 22 -0.09 -11.68 1.65
N ILE A 23 -1.19 -11.55 2.39
CA ILE A 23 -1.46 -10.39 3.22
C ILE A 23 -2.26 -10.82 4.45
N ASN A 24 -2.07 -10.13 5.57
CA ASN A 24 -2.92 -10.37 6.74
C ASN A 24 -4.34 -9.86 6.46
N ASN A 25 -5.35 -10.68 6.78
CA ASN A 25 -6.75 -10.37 6.53
C ASN A 25 -7.22 -9.05 7.18
N VAL A 26 -6.57 -8.62 8.27
CA VAL A 26 -6.92 -7.35 8.96
C VAL A 26 -6.87 -6.14 8.03
N TYR A 27 -5.97 -6.14 7.03
CA TYR A 27 -5.88 -5.05 6.06
C TYR A 27 -7.08 -5.04 5.10
N CYS A 28 -7.48 -6.22 4.62
CA CYS A 28 -8.67 -6.37 3.79
C CYS A 28 -9.94 -6.00 4.57
N GLU A 29 -10.07 -6.49 5.80
CA GLU A 29 -11.18 -6.20 6.70
C GLU A 29 -11.31 -4.70 6.98
N ALA A 30 -10.20 -4.02 7.30
CA ALA A 30 -10.20 -2.59 7.56
C ALA A 30 -10.72 -1.76 6.37
N ILE A 31 -10.33 -2.12 5.14
CA ILE A 31 -10.81 -1.46 3.92
C ILE A 31 -12.30 -1.74 3.70
N ILE A 32 -12.73 -3.00 3.86
CA ILE A 32 -14.13 -3.41 3.69
C ILE A 32 -15.03 -2.67 4.68
N LEU A 33 -14.63 -2.61 5.96
CA LEU A 33 -15.36 -1.89 7.01
C LEU A 33 -15.43 -0.38 6.75
N SER A 34 -14.42 0.17 6.07
CA SER A 34 -14.40 1.56 5.61
C SER A 34 -15.24 1.80 4.34
N GLY A 35 -15.81 0.75 3.74
CA GLY A 35 -16.65 0.83 2.55
C GLY A 35 -15.89 0.78 1.22
N GLY A 36 -14.59 0.46 1.24
CA GLY A 36 -13.76 0.29 0.06
C GLY A 36 -13.79 -1.13 -0.52
N LEU A 37 -13.09 -1.30 -1.66
CA LEU A 37 -12.83 -2.57 -2.30
C LEU A 37 -11.33 -2.87 -2.22
N PRO A 38 -10.89 -3.81 -1.38
CA PRO A 38 -9.48 -4.17 -1.30
C PRO A 38 -9.06 -5.03 -2.50
N VAL A 39 -7.91 -4.72 -3.08
CA VAL A 39 -7.29 -5.51 -4.15
C VAL A 39 -5.81 -5.73 -3.82
N LEU A 40 -5.39 -6.99 -3.75
CA LEU A 40 -3.97 -7.32 -3.57
C LEU A 40 -3.21 -7.05 -4.86
N LEU A 41 -2.16 -6.24 -4.79
CA LEU A 41 -1.37 -5.87 -5.95
C LEU A 41 -0.33 -6.95 -6.26
N PRO A 42 -0.07 -7.25 -7.54
CA PRO A 42 1.09 -8.06 -7.92
C PRO A 42 2.40 -7.29 -7.66
N ILE A 43 3.49 -8.03 -7.42
CA ILE A 43 4.84 -7.46 -7.42
C ILE A 43 5.33 -7.41 -8.86
N VAL A 44 5.53 -6.20 -9.38
CA VAL A 44 5.90 -5.95 -10.77
C VAL A 44 6.97 -4.85 -10.83
N GLU A 45 7.90 -4.97 -11.78
CA GLU A 45 8.96 -3.98 -12.05
C GLU A 45 8.70 -3.18 -13.33
N ASP A 46 7.60 -3.47 -14.03
CA ASP A 46 7.24 -2.80 -15.28
C ASP A 46 6.58 -1.44 -15.00
N ASP A 47 7.27 -0.36 -15.36
CA ASP A 47 6.81 1.02 -15.15
C ASP A 47 5.47 1.32 -15.85
N GLY A 48 5.20 0.69 -17.00
CA GLY A 48 3.95 0.86 -17.74
C GLY A 48 2.77 0.32 -16.96
N LEU A 49 2.88 -0.92 -16.50
CA LEU A 49 1.88 -1.59 -15.67
C LEU A 49 1.68 -0.87 -14.33
N LEU A 50 2.75 -0.36 -13.72
CA LEU A 50 2.64 0.48 -12.52
C LEU A 50 1.85 1.75 -12.78
N SER A 51 2.06 2.41 -13.94
CA SER A 51 1.28 3.60 -14.32
C SER A 51 -0.20 3.27 -14.49
N GLU A 52 -0.54 2.18 -15.17
CA GLU A 52 -1.92 1.71 -15.32
C GLU A 52 -2.57 1.44 -13.96
N MET A 53 -1.84 0.80 -13.04
CA MET A 53 -2.32 0.56 -11.68
C MET A 53 -2.51 1.85 -10.88
N ILE A 54 -1.66 2.86 -11.05
CA ILE A 54 -1.82 4.15 -10.37
C ILE A 54 -3.06 4.89 -10.89
N GLU A 55 -3.39 4.77 -12.17
CA GLU A 55 -4.55 5.42 -12.78
C GLU A 55 -5.89 4.77 -12.41
N GLU A 56 -5.93 3.44 -12.28
CA GLU A 56 -7.17 2.69 -12.02
C GLU A 56 -7.60 2.67 -10.54
N PHE A 57 -6.68 2.94 -9.62
CA PHE A 57 -6.93 2.78 -8.18
C PHE A 57 -7.18 4.12 -7.50
N ASP A 58 -8.17 4.17 -6.61
CA ASP A 58 -8.53 5.38 -5.85
C ASP A 58 -7.55 5.65 -4.68
N GLY A 59 -6.74 4.67 -4.31
CA GLY A 59 -5.74 4.81 -3.27
C GLY A 59 -4.94 3.53 -3.02
N PHE A 60 -3.89 3.67 -2.20
CA PHE A 60 -2.96 2.60 -1.89
C PHE A 60 -2.75 2.45 -0.38
N LEU A 61 -2.73 1.19 0.07
CA LEU A 61 -2.39 0.80 1.43
C LEU A 61 -1.06 0.03 1.41
N LEU A 62 -0.02 0.67 1.90
CA LEU A 62 1.31 0.08 2.04
C LEU A 62 1.38 -0.71 3.34
N SER A 63 1.19 -2.02 3.25
CA SER A 63 1.03 -2.94 4.40
C SER A 63 2.31 -3.21 5.21
N GLY A 64 3.42 -2.55 4.84
CA GLY A 64 4.76 -2.83 5.33
C GLY A 64 5.35 -4.11 4.73
N GLY A 65 6.63 -4.33 4.97
CA GLY A 65 7.38 -5.53 4.59
C GLY A 65 8.52 -5.77 5.58
N PRO A 66 9.37 -6.81 5.39
CA PRO A 66 10.58 -6.97 6.19
C PRO A 66 11.38 -5.65 6.15
N ASP A 67 11.90 -5.26 7.31
CA ASP A 67 12.57 -3.97 7.56
C ASP A 67 13.51 -3.61 6.40
N LEU A 68 13.29 -2.45 5.77
CA LEU A 68 14.21 -1.96 4.74
C LEU A 68 15.53 -1.68 5.44
N ASP A 69 16.57 -2.45 5.09
CA ASP A 69 17.89 -2.31 5.68
C ASP A 69 18.36 -0.85 5.53
N ALA A 70 18.45 -0.12 6.65
CA ALA A 70 18.59 1.33 6.67
C ALA A 70 19.85 1.83 5.93
N ALA A 71 20.84 0.95 5.76
CA ALA A 71 22.08 1.22 5.02
C ALA A 71 21.84 1.53 3.52
N HIS A 72 20.75 1.07 2.92
CA HIS A 72 20.43 1.34 1.51
C HIS A 72 19.57 2.61 1.32
N TRP A 73 19.14 3.27 2.40
CA TRP A 73 18.16 4.37 2.36
C TRP A 73 18.77 5.77 2.55
N GLU A 74 20.09 5.90 2.74
CA GLU A 74 20.74 7.19 3.05
C GLU A 74 20.66 8.26 1.94
N SER A 75 20.37 7.90 0.68
CA SER A 75 20.21 8.89 -0.41
C SER A 75 18.76 9.31 -0.71
N GLY A 76 17.75 8.67 -0.10
CA GLY A 76 16.33 8.94 -0.40
C GLY A 76 15.59 9.83 0.60
N ILE A 77 16.06 9.88 1.85
CA ILE A 77 15.34 10.55 2.97
C ILE A 77 15.09 12.03 2.68
N ILE A 78 16.05 12.75 2.10
CA ILE A 78 15.94 14.21 1.93
C ILE A 78 14.98 14.60 0.80
N SER A 79 14.77 13.76 -0.22
CA SER A 79 13.92 14.13 -1.36
C SER A 79 12.43 13.79 -1.17
N ILE A 80 12.10 12.76 -0.38
CA ILE A 80 10.71 12.34 -0.11
C ILE A 80 10.11 13.05 1.11
N MET A 81 10.92 13.39 2.13
CA MET A 81 10.46 14.18 3.29
C MET A 81 10.03 15.60 2.93
N GLY A 82 10.32 16.07 1.70
CA GLY A 82 9.85 17.36 1.18
C GLY A 82 8.44 17.35 0.59
N LYS A 83 7.78 16.20 0.42
CA LYS A 83 6.45 16.12 -0.24
C LYS A 83 5.35 15.35 0.49
N PHE A 84 5.66 14.60 1.53
CA PHE A 84 4.64 13.98 2.38
C PHE A 84 4.98 14.19 3.86
N PRO A 85 4.17 14.97 4.61
CA PRO A 85 4.39 15.11 6.04
C PRO A 85 4.06 13.77 6.72
N LEU A 86 5.11 13.04 7.10
CA LEU A 86 5.09 11.96 8.07
C LEU A 86 4.82 12.51 9.46
N THR A 87 3.62 13.05 9.70
CA THR A 87 3.08 13.26 11.04
C THR A 87 1.57 13.43 10.96
N ALA A 88 0.86 12.67 11.80
CA ALA A 88 -0.55 12.80 12.18
C ALA A 88 -1.56 11.89 11.48
N ILE A 89 -1.54 10.59 11.82
CA ILE A 89 -2.78 9.91 12.23
C ILE A 89 -2.67 9.68 13.74
N ARG A 90 -2.98 10.73 14.50
CA ARG A 90 -3.29 10.63 15.92
C ARG A 90 -4.75 10.18 16.00
N TRP A 91 -4.97 8.94 16.39
CA TRP A 91 -6.29 8.43 16.76
C TRP A 91 -6.92 9.41 17.77
N SER A 92 -7.96 10.11 17.35
CA SER A 92 -8.77 10.97 18.19
C SER A 92 -10.23 10.66 17.89
N PHE A 93 -10.73 9.60 18.50
CA PHE A 93 -12.14 9.43 18.81
C PHE A 93 -12.22 9.07 20.29
N LEU A 94 -12.70 10.04 21.08
CA LEU A 94 -13.28 9.95 22.43
C LEU A 94 -12.51 9.17 23.50
#